data_AF-A0A5J4XIW5-F1
#
_entry.id   AF-A0A5J4XIW5-F1
#
_cell.length_a   1.000
_cell.length_b   1.000
_cell.length_c   1.000
_cell.angle_alpha   90.00
_cell.angle_beta   90.00
_cell.angle_gamma   90.00
#
_symmetry.space_group_name_H-M   'P 1'
#
loop_
_entity.id
_entity.type
_entity.pdbx_description
1 polymer ?
#
loop_
_entity_poly.entity_id
_entity_poly.type
_entity_poly.pdbx_seq_one_letter_code
_entity_poly.pdbx_strand_id
1 'polypeptide(L)'
;MQMVSNACGHLGLGPRLDQAECRHTPSAVLLHHHQVLRSEGRRLLRNTHLKSSTLETHQNLCHSSKRRKVVAYAEASEVHASSKEAEVLQALSQIIDPDFGMDIVQCGFVKDLNINQQSGHVRFRLELTTPACPIKDEFERKAHSVVMALSWVQQVDVKMDAVPPRPIHSEQDRPQGLRNVAHVIAVSSCKGGVGKSTTAVNLAYTLAQMGARVGILDADIYGPSLPTMVKPDPPVLQMDPETRAIMPPQFEGVKVVSFGFAGQGSAIMRGPMVSGVVTQLLTTTDWGELDYLVVDFPPGTGDIQLTLCQSVAFSAAVIVTTPQKLAFIDVAKGIRMFARLAVPCVAVVENMSYFEVDGVRHLPFGAGSGDRIVRDFGLPNLIRFPIVADLSAAGDGGRPLVVADPMGAVAQQFMTLGAAVVQEVAKLKLNPRNSVRYDAERHALVIDLEGRNFLLDPAHVRRNDTSAASINEWTGEKLNRSDNISDDIQPDTIAPLGNYAVQILWQDGFNQVAPFDLLDSLEQLDLDERQIRHGVSTPPVVEEASSAAQKILSMAGSSKQ
;
A
#
# COMPACT_ATOMS: atom_id res chain seq x y z
N MET A 1 -23.65 -63.12 -34.73
CA MET A 1 -22.29 -63.31 -35.30
C MET A 1 -21.31 -62.93 -34.20
N GLN A 2 -20.84 -63.88 -33.39
CA GLN A 2 -19.60 -64.65 -33.60
C GLN A 2 -18.36 -63.72 -33.74
N MET A 3 -17.24 -63.87 -33.04
CA MET A 3 -16.78 -64.82 -32.01
C MET A 3 -15.32 -64.42 -31.65
N VAL A 4 -14.87 -64.72 -30.41
CA VAL A 4 -13.52 -65.25 -30.03
C VAL A 4 -12.33 -64.24 -29.99
N SER A 5 -11.36 -64.22 -29.05
CA SER A 5 -10.90 -64.95 -27.83
C SER A 5 -9.92 -64.01 -27.10
N ASN A 6 -9.91 -63.81 -25.77
CA ASN A 6 -9.38 -64.63 -24.65
C ASN A 6 -7.85 -64.83 -24.54
N ALA A 7 -7.30 -64.32 -23.42
CA ALA A 7 -6.34 -64.94 -22.47
C ALA A 7 -6.32 -64.03 -21.20
N CYS A 8 -6.92 -64.32 -20.02
CA CYS A 8 -6.72 -65.37 -18.99
C CYS A 8 -5.26 -65.43 -18.46
N GLY A 9 -4.90 -65.41 -17.17
CA GLY A 9 -5.53 -65.42 -15.82
C GLY A 9 -4.43 -65.00 -14.79
N HIS A 10 -4.57 -64.91 -13.46
CA HIS A 10 -5.36 -65.66 -12.48
C HIS A 10 -5.26 -64.98 -11.07
N LEU A 11 -6.38 -64.99 -10.32
CA LEU A 11 -6.62 -65.29 -8.87
C LEU A 11 -5.86 -64.49 -7.76
N GLY A 12 -6.47 -64.10 -6.62
CA GLY A 12 -7.75 -64.42 -5.97
C GLY A 12 -8.17 -63.35 -4.92
N LEU A 13 -9.48 -63.11 -4.71
CA LEU A 13 -10.34 -63.61 -3.60
C LEU A 13 -9.80 -63.21 -2.19
N GLY A 14 -10.28 -62.15 -1.51
CA GLY A 14 -11.58 -61.99 -0.81
C GLY A 14 -11.40 -62.20 0.72
N PRO A 15 -12.31 -61.79 1.65
CA PRO A 15 -13.60 -61.11 1.51
C PRO A 15 -13.84 -59.89 2.45
N ARG A 16 -15.04 -59.32 2.33
CA ARG A 16 -15.71 -58.28 3.16
C ARG A 16 -16.30 -58.84 4.48
N LEU A 17 -16.74 -57.89 5.32
CA LEU A 17 -17.78 -57.90 6.41
C LEU A 17 -17.17 -57.31 7.70
N ASP A 18 -17.79 -56.47 8.54
CA ASP A 18 -19.21 -56.11 8.70
C ASP A 18 -19.35 -54.80 9.52
N GLN A 19 -20.54 -54.20 9.47
CA GLN A 19 -20.99 -53.09 10.31
C GLN A 19 -21.32 -53.57 11.74
N ALA A 20 -21.12 -52.71 12.75
CA ALA A 20 -21.88 -52.79 14.01
C ALA A 20 -21.92 -51.44 14.76
N GLU A 21 -23.12 -50.91 14.94
CA GLU A 21 -23.51 -49.89 15.92
C GLU A 21 -23.60 -50.47 17.35
N CYS A 22 -23.32 -49.66 18.37
CA CYS A 22 -24.12 -49.47 19.61
C CYS A 22 -23.29 -48.73 20.68
N ARG A 23 -23.63 -47.49 21.06
CA ARG A 23 -24.63 -47.06 22.08
C ARG A 23 -24.12 -47.07 23.53
N HIS A 24 -24.06 -45.85 24.09
CA HIS A 24 -24.58 -45.40 25.39
C HIS A 24 -23.95 -45.80 26.75
N THR A 25 -23.21 -44.83 27.33
CA THR A 25 -23.41 -44.15 28.67
C THR A 25 -23.36 -44.95 30.00
N PRO A 26 -23.38 -44.34 31.20
CA PRO A 26 -22.81 -43.08 31.77
C PRO A 26 -22.22 -43.25 33.21
N SER A 27 -21.89 -42.10 33.86
CA SER A 27 -21.79 -41.83 35.32
C SER A 27 -20.35 -41.66 35.84
N ALA A 28 -19.89 -40.47 36.26
CA ALA A 28 -20.32 -39.57 37.35
C ALA A 28 -19.83 -40.01 38.74
N VAL A 29 -19.35 -39.02 39.52
CA VAL A 29 -19.17 -38.88 40.99
C VAL A 29 -17.79 -38.22 41.26
N LEU A 30 -17.69 -36.92 41.51
CA LEU A 30 -18.00 -36.10 42.71
C LEU A 30 -16.80 -35.92 43.68
N LEU A 31 -16.52 -34.64 43.98
CA LEU A 31 -15.99 -34.06 45.25
C LEU A 31 -14.56 -34.48 45.69
N HIS A 32 -13.63 -33.60 46.07
CA HIS A 32 -13.69 -32.63 47.17
C HIS A 32 -12.34 -31.88 47.28
N HIS A 33 -12.42 -30.74 47.95
CA HIS A 33 -11.41 -29.77 48.36
C HIS A 33 -10.16 -30.27 49.13
N HIS A 34 -9.10 -29.45 49.01
CA HIS A 34 -8.14 -28.98 50.04
C HIS A 34 -6.80 -29.71 50.36
N GLN A 35 -5.76 -28.85 50.44
CA GLN A 35 -4.51 -28.90 51.24
C GLN A 35 -3.31 -29.67 50.65
N VAL A 36 -2.17 -29.03 50.28
CA VAL A 36 -1.16 -28.18 50.99
C VAL A 36 0.05 -28.99 51.47
N LEU A 37 1.25 -28.64 50.98
CA LEU A 37 2.56 -28.41 51.65
C LEU A 37 3.66 -28.39 50.56
N ARG A 38 4.28 -27.27 50.15
CA ARG A 38 5.24 -26.36 50.81
C ARG A 38 6.57 -26.99 51.29
N SER A 39 7.63 -26.65 50.58
CA SER A 39 8.98 -26.26 51.07
C SER A 39 9.60 -25.42 49.93
N GLU A 40 10.09 -24.18 50.02
CA GLU A 40 10.55 -23.27 51.08
C GLU A 40 10.23 -21.83 50.58
N GLY A 41 10.03 -20.75 51.33
CA GLY A 41 10.32 -20.44 52.73
C GLY A 41 10.87 -19.01 52.82
N ARG A 42 10.00 -17.98 52.74
CA ARG A 42 10.33 -16.58 53.11
C ARG A 42 10.65 -16.47 54.60
N ARG A 43 11.60 -15.60 54.96
CA ARG A 43 11.72 -14.79 56.19
C ARG A 43 12.70 -13.64 55.86
N LEU A 44 12.59 -12.39 56.31
CA LEU A 44 11.91 -11.78 57.44
C LEU A 44 11.80 -10.25 57.24
N LEU A 45 10.96 -9.64 58.08
CA LEU A 45 10.46 -8.27 58.08
C LEU A 45 11.39 -7.22 58.71
N ARG A 46 11.14 -5.97 58.30
CA ARG A 46 11.24 -4.66 58.98
C ARG A 46 11.74 -4.63 60.44
N ASN A 47 12.68 -3.71 60.71
CA ASN A 47 12.56 -2.78 61.83
C ASN A 47 13.34 -1.47 61.58
N THR A 48 12.79 -0.42 62.17
CA THR A 48 13.04 1.03 62.10
C THR A 48 14.36 1.51 62.71
N HIS A 49 14.95 2.59 62.17
CA HIS A 49 15.45 3.72 62.96
C HIS A 49 15.66 4.99 62.11
N LEU A 50 15.04 6.09 62.54
CA LEU A 50 15.27 7.47 62.09
C LEU A 50 16.68 7.97 62.46
N LYS A 51 17.22 8.88 61.62
CA LYS A 51 17.97 10.10 61.99
C LYS A 51 18.18 10.96 60.72
N SER A 52 17.55 12.14 60.64
CA SER A 52 18.15 13.50 60.55
C SER A 52 19.18 13.66 59.40
N SER A 53 19.12 14.64 58.50
CA SER A 53 18.98 16.09 58.72
C SER A 53 19.01 16.84 57.36
N THR A 54 18.28 17.95 57.29
CA THR A 54 18.53 19.22 56.55
C THR A 54 19.60 19.33 55.45
N LEU A 55 19.22 20.01 54.35
CA LEU A 55 20.05 20.90 53.49
C LEU A 55 19.06 21.62 52.53
N GLU A 56 18.47 22.75 52.90
CA GLU A 56 18.98 24.13 52.74
C GLU A 56 19.50 24.51 51.35
N THR A 57 18.72 25.42 50.74
CA THR A 57 19.04 26.47 49.77
C THR A 57 20.45 27.04 49.87
N HIS A 58 21.10 27.27 48.73
CA HIS A 58 21.85 28.51 48.50
C HIS A 58 21.99 28.85 47.00
N GLN A 59 21.64 30.10 46.71
CA GLN A 59 21.90 30.84 45.47
C GLN A 59 23.40 30.97 45.20
N ASN A 60 23.81 31.04 43.92
CA ASN A 60 24.63 32.16 43.46
C ASN A 60 24.71 32.29 41.93
N LEU A 61 24.68 33.56 41.53
CA LEU A 61 24.76 34.14 40.20
C LEU A 61 26.11 33.85 39.50
N CYS A 62 26.10 33.77 38.17
CA CYS A 62 26.91 34.68 37.35
C CYS A 62 26.42 34.77 35.89
N HIS A 63 26.46 35.99 35.37
CA HIS A 63 26.06 36.43 34.03
C HIS A 63 27.00 35.94 32.92
N SER A 64 26.47 35.72 31.70
CA SER A 64 26.91 36.56 30.56
C SER A 64 25.90 36.56 29.41
N SER A 65 25.61 37.78 28.97
CA SER A 65 24.73 38.17 27.88
C SER A 65 25.22 37.72 26.51
N LYS A 66 24.31 37.29 25.62
CA LYS A 66 24.39 37.61 24.18
C LYS A 66 22.99 37.79 23.60
N ARG A 67 22.72 39.07 23.29
CA ARG A 67 21.52 39.63 22.65
C ARG A 67 21.18 38.88 21.35
N ARG A 68 19.96 38.36 21.24
CA ARG A 68 19.30 38.12 19.94
C ARG A 68 18.85 39.48 19.41
N LYS A 69 19.45 39.93 18.30
CA LYS A 69 18.97 41.07 17.53
C LYS A 69 17.60 40.71 16.95
N VAL A 70 16.56 41.38 17.45
CA VAL A 70 15.32 41.62 16.72
C VAL A 70 15.65 42.69 15.69
N VAL A 71 15.59 42.35 14.40
CA VAL A 71 15.65 43.34 13.31
C VAL A 71 14.22 43.57 12.86
N ALA A 72 13.81 44.84 12.94
CA ALA A 72 12.51 45.34 12.53
C ALA A 72 12.29 45.11 11.03
N TYR A 73 11.10 44.63 10.68
CA TYR A 73 10.56 44.74 9.32
C TYR A 73 10.24 46.22 9.08
N ALA A 74 11.00 46.83 8.16
CA ALA A 74 10.60 48.07 7.51
C ALA A 74 10.02 47.69 6.15
N GLU A 75 8.79 48.13 5.89
CA GLU A 75 8.12 48.07 4.60
C GLU A 75 8.97 48.76 3.52
N ALA A 76 9.24 48.04 2.43
CA ALA A 76 9.68 48.63 1.17
C ALA A 76 9.33 47.69 0.00
N SER A 77 8.20 48.01 -0.64
CA SER A 77 7.98 48.06 -2.10
C SER A 77 8.37 46.87 -3.01
N GLU A 78 7.34 46.40 -3.73
CA GLU A 78 7.34 45.48 -4.88
C GLU A 78 8.50 45.67 -5.87
N VAL A 79 9.23 44.59 -6.16
CA VAL A 79 9.95 44.38 -7.43
C VAL A 79 9.88 42.89 -7.80
N HIS A 80 8.99 42.53 -8.72
CA HIS A 80 9.06 41.24 -9.44
C HIS A 80 10.23 41.29 -10.42
N ALA A 81 11.38 40.72 -10.03
CA ALA A 81 12.44 40.34 -10.95
C ALA A 81 12.45 38.79 -11.02
N SER A 82 12.00 38.20 -12.13
CA SER A 82 12.17 36.77 -12.37
C SER A 82 13.66 36.48 -12.47
N SER A 83 14.19 35.66 -11.58
CA SER A 83 15.53 35.11 -11.78
C SER A 83 15.50 34.24 -13.05
N LYS A 84 16.60 34.21 -13.82
CA LYS A 84 16.76 33.26 -14.96
C LYS A 84 16.49 31.81 -14.53
N GLU A 85 16.73 31.51 -13.26
CA GLU A 85 16.36 30.24 -12.63
C GLU A 85 14.83 30.01 -12.62
N ALA A 86 14.04 31.01 -12.22
CA ALA A 86 12.59 30.93 -12.28
C ALA A 86 12.06 30.75 -13.71
N GLU A 87 12.69 31.39 -14.71
CA GLU A 87 12.35 31.19 -16.12
C GLU A 87 12.62 29.75 -16.60
N VAL A 88 13.76 29.16 -16.20
CA VAL A 88 14.08 27.76 -16.52
C VAL A 88 13.11 26.80 -15.83
N LEU A 89 12.81 27.02 -14.55
CA LEU A 89 11.84 26.20 -13.83
C LEU A 89 10.43 26.32 -14.43
N GLN A 90 10.01 27.52 -14.86
CA GLN A 90 8.73 27.71 -15.54
C GLN A 90 8.68 27.05 -16.93
N ALA A 91 9.80 27.01 -17.65
CA ALA A 91 9.87 26.26 -18.91
C ALA A 91 9.77 24.74 -18.66
N LEU A 92 10.48 24.25 -17.64
CA LEU A 92 10.46 22.84 -17.25
C LEU A 92 9.10 22.41 -16.68
N SER A 93 8.33 23.30 -16.05
CA SER A 93 6.99 22.99 -15.54
C SER A 93 5.95 22.73 -16.64
N GLN A 94 6.29 22.90 -17.93
CA GLN A 94 5.43 22.49 -19.04
C GLN A 94 5.47 20.97 -19.29
N ILE A 95 6.49 20.29 -18.75
CA ILE A 95 6.64 18.85 -18.90
C ILE A 95 5.86 18.19 -17.79
N ILE A 96 4.71 17.62 -18.18
CA ILE A 96 3.89 16.81 -17.30
C ILE A 96 4.43 15.39 -17.28
N ASP A 97 4.71 14.91 -16.08
CA ASP A 97 5.01 13.53 -15.86
C ASP A 97 3.72 12.68 -15.98
N PRO A 98 3.69 11.69 -16.89
CA PRO A 98 2.49 10.90 -17.13
C PRO A 98 2.17 9.95 -15.97
N ASP A 99 3.15 9.59 -15.15
CA ASP A 99 2.96 8.77 -13.97
C ASP A 99 2.32 9.61 -12.85
N PHE A 100 2.66 10.89 -12.70
CA PHE A 100 2.12 11.71 -11.61
C PHE A 100 0.98 12.65 -12.01
N GLY A 101 0.78 12.91 -13.30
CA GLY A 101 -0.13 13.96 -13.78
C GLY A 101 0.25 15.35 -13.27
N MET A 102 1.53 15.53 -12.92
CA MET A 102 2.12 16.74 -12.34
C MET A 102 3.29 17.19 -13.17
N ASP A 103 3.64 18.47 -13.08
CA ASP A 103 4.86 18.93 -13.72
C ASP A 103 6.11 18.45 -12.98
N ILE A 104 7.19 18.23 -13.74
CA ILE A 104 8.46 17.70 -13.21
C ILE A 104 9.14 18.59 -12.16
N VAL A 105 8.77 19.88 -12.06
CA VAL A 105 9.28 20.79 -11.04
C VAL A 105 8.53 20.60 -9.73
N GLN A 106 7.20 20.48 -9.77
CA GLN A 106 6.37 20.11 -8.62
C GLN A 106 6.73 18.73 -8.07
N CYS A 107 7.03 17.78 -8.96
CA CYS A 107 7.55 16.46 -8.59
C CYS A 107 8.95 16.53 -7.95
N GLY A 108 9.63 17.68 -8.04
CA GLY A 108 10.97 17.89 -7.51
C GLY A 108 12.06 17.12 -8.25
N PHE A 109 11.83 16.74 -9.51
CA PHE A 109 12.77 15.95 -10.32
C PHE A 109 13.96 16.76 -10.82
N VAL A 110 13.79 18.07 -10.95
CA VAL A 110 14.88 18.96 -11.34
C VAL A 110 15.84 19.15 -10.17
N LYS A 111 17.04 18.60 -10.27
CA LYS A 111 18.14 18.73 -9.31
C LYS A 111 19.33 19.44 -9.92
N ASP A 112 20.15 20.06 -9.07
CA ASP A 112 21.45 20.62 -9.43
C ASP A 112 21.41 21.57 -10.65
N LEU A 113 20.38 22.42 -10.69
CA LEU A 113 20.23 23.44 -11.72
C LEU A 113 21.37 24.47 -11.59
N ASN A 114 22.21 24.55 -12.63
CA ASN A 114 23.32 25.46 -12.76
C ASN A 114 23.17 26.27 -14.04
N ILE A 115 23.16 27.60 -13.90
CA ILE A 115 22.96 28.53 -15.01
C ILE A 115 24.18 29.42 -15.12
N ASN A 116 24.94 29.28 -16.22
CA ASN A 116 26.01 30.21 -16.54
C ASN A 116 25.43 31.41 -17.32
N GLN A 117 25.26 32.52 -16.62
CA GLN A 117 24.60 33.71 -17.15
C GLN A 117 25.35 34.39 -18.32
N GLN A 118 26.66 34.18 -18.44
CA GLN A 118 27.53 34.82 -19.45
C GLN A 118 27.58 34.03 -20.75
N SER A 119 27.54 32.70 -20.67
CA SER A 119 27.56 31.82 -21.84
C SER A 119 26.16 31.36 -22.27
N GLY A 120 25.13 31.54 -21.44
CA GLY A 120 23.80 30.99 -21.71
C GLY A 120 23.74 29.47 -21.59
N HIS A 121 24.71 28.85 -20.92
CA HIS A 121 24.75 27.42 -20.70
C HIS A 121 23.91 27.04 -19.48
N VAL A 122 22.98 26.11 -19.65
CA VAL A 122 22.11 25.59 -18.59
C VAL A 122 22.38 24.11 -18.41
N ARG A 123 22.75 23.71 -17.20
CA ARG A 123 22.97 22.31 -16.83
C ARG A 123 22.07 21.95 -15.66
N PHE A 124 21.38 20.83 -15.75
CA PHE A 124 20.61 20.29 -14.64
C PHE A 124 20.53 18.78 -14.73
N ARG A 125 20.16 18.17 -13.60
CA ARG A 125 19.90 16.74 -13.51
C ARG A 125 18.40 16.53 -13.41
N LEU A 126 17.87 15.60 -14.20
CA LEU A 126 16.50 15.10 -14.02
C LEU A 126 16.59 13.78 -13.28
N GLU A 127 16.12 13.80 -12.05
CA GLU A 127 16.08 12.67 -11.14
C GLU A 127 14.68 12.05 -11.15
N LEU A 128 14.52 10.96 -11.90
CA LEU A 128 13.25 10.23 -11.97
C LEU A 128 13.09 9.35 -10.71
N THR A 129 11.86 9.26 -10.20
CA THR A 129 11.53 8.48 -8.99
C THR A 129 11.62 6.98 -9.18
N THR A 130 11.62 6.50 -10.42
CA THR A 130 11.63 5.07 -10.74
C THR A 130 12.62 4.79 -11.88
N PRO A 131 13.50 3.78 -11.74
CA PRO A 131 14.39 3.35 -12.83
C PRO A 131 13.63 2.67 -13.98
N ALA A 132 12.36 2.32 -13.75
CA ALA A 132 11.52 1.53 -14.63
C ALA A 132 10.75 2.35 -15.69
N CYS A 133 11.03 3.65 -15.85
CA CYS A 133 10.26 4.51 -16.74
C CYS A 133 10.73 4.32 -18.21
N PRO A 134 9.89 3.80 -19.13
CA PRO A 134 10.22 3.64 -20.56
C PRO A 134 10.34 4.98 -21.31
N ILE A 135 10.19 6.10 -20.61
CA ILE A 135 9.99 7.45 -21.16
C ILE A 135 11.22 8.34 -20.92
N LYS A 136 12.31 7.79 -20.36
CA LYS A 136 13.55 8.54 -20.05
C LYS A 136 14.06 9.39 -21.22
N ASP A 137 14.12 8.80 -22.42
CA ASP A 137 14.60 9.47 -23.64
C ASP A 137 13.65 10.56 -24.14
N GLU A 138 12.35 10.42 -23.87
CA GLU A 138 11.36 11.43 -24.23
C GLU A 138 11.40 12.61 -23.25
N PHE A 139 11.61 12.36 -21.95
CA PHE A 139 11.82 13.42 -20.96
C PHE A 139 13.07 14.23 -21.24
N GLU A 140 14.18 13.57 -21.55
CA GLU A 140 15.43 14.25 -21.90
C GLU A 140 15.22 15.18 -23.12
N ARG A 141 14.57 14.66 -24.17
CA ARG A 141 14.29 15.42 -25.40
C ARG A 141 13.36 16.60 -25.15
N LYS A 142 12.28 16.39 -24.40
CA LYS A 142 11.32 17.45 -24.02
C LYS A 142 12.02 18.51 -23.18
N ALA A 143 12.75 18.12 -22.14
CA ALA A 143 13.49 19.03 -21.26
C ALA A 143 14.51 19.87 -22.01
N HIS A 144 15.28 19.25 -22.92
CA HIS A 144 16.18 19.98 -23.78
C HIS A 144 15.42 20.99 -24.66
N SER A 145 14.31 20.58 -25.29
CA SER A 145 13.54 21.45 -26.19
C SER A 145 12.92 22.67 -25.50
N VAL A 146 12.31 22.51 -24.31
CA VAL A 146 11.64 23.62 -23.61
C VAL A 146 12.64 24.63 -23.03
N VAL A 147 13.79 24.16 -22.55
CA VAL A 147 14.85 25.06 -22.03
C VAL A 147 15.60 25.76 -23.16
N MET A 148 15.84 25.08 -24.28
CA MET A 148 16.49 25.67 -25.46
C MET A 148 15.60 26.74 -26.15
N ALA A 149 14.29 26.73 -25.91
CA ALA A 149 13.37 27.74 -26.43
C ALA A 149 13.51 29.11 -25.74
N LEU A 150 14.22 29.19 -24.60
CA LEU A 150 14.51 30.45 -23.92
C LEU A 150 15.54 31.27 -24.71
N SER A 151 15.23 32.53 -24.99
CA SER A 151 15.99 33.39 -25.91
C SER A 151 17.46 33.63 -25.54
N TRP A 152 17.82 33.44 -24.26
CA TRP A 152 19.18 33.65 -23.74
C TRP A 152 19.98 32.34 -23.59
N VAL A 153 19.36 31.18 -23.83
CA VAL A 153 19.99 29.87 -23.70
C VAL A 153 20.71 29.51 -25.00
N GLN A 154 21.99 29.13 -24.90
CA GLN A 154 22.82 28.73 -26.05
C GLN A 154 23.17 27.24 -26.05
N GLN A 155 23.13 26.61 -24.89
CA GLN A 155 23.42 25.18 -24.73
C GLN A 155 22.68 24.63 -23.50
N VAL A 156 22.17 23.40 -23.61
CA VAL A 156 21.52 22.69 -22.51
C VAL A 156 22.19 21.33 -22.31
N ASP A 157 22.69 21.07 -21.10
CA ASP A 157 23.17 19.75 -20.69
C ASP A 157 22.16 19.14 -19.70
N VAL A 158 21.41 18.13 -20.14
CA VAL A 158 20.49 17.38 -19.26
C VAL A 158 21.18 16.08 -18.85
N LYS A 159 21.39 15.88 -17.55
CA LYS A 159 21.83 14.57 -17.04
C LYS A 159 20.62 13.82 -16.51
N MET A 160 20.25 12.73 -17.17
CA MET A 160 19.21 11.84 -16.65
C MET A 160 19.81 10.94 -15.56
N ASP A 161 19.19 10.94 -14.39
CA ASP A 161 19.53 10.08 -13.26
C ASP A 161 18.26 9.43 -12.73
N ALA A 162 18.39 8.24 -12.17
CA ALA A 162 17.28 7.57 -11.50
C ALA A 162 17.77 7.28 -10.09
N VAL A 163 17.14 7.90 -9.09
CA VAL A 163 17.47 7.54 -7.71
C VAL A 163 16.84 6.18 -7.44
N PRO A 164 17.63 5.15 -7.08
CA PRO A 164 17.06 3.89 -6.65
C PRO A 164 16.12 4.20 -5.48
N PRO A 165 14.88 3.69 -5.52
CA PRO A 165 13.87 4.15 -4.61
C PRO A 165 14.34 3.98 -3.17
N ARG A 166 14.47 5.09 -2.41
CA ARG A 166 14.86 4.97 -1.00
C ARG A 166 13.77 4.27 -0.20
N PRO A 167 14.12 3.37 0.73
CA PRO A 167 13.16 2.62 1.53
C PRO A 167 12.24 3.57 2.32
N ILE A 168 10.93 3.35 2.25
CA ILE A 168 9.87 4.17 2.90
C ILE A 168 9.88 4.06 4.45
N HIS A 169 10.62 3.09 5.01
CA HIS A 169 10.67 2.84 6.46
C HIS A 169 12.07 3.10 7.01
N SER A 170 12.15 3.49 8.28
CA SER A 170 13.40 3.67 9.04
C SER A 170 14.35 2.48 8.83
N GLU A 171 15.61 2.76 8.46
CA GLU A 171 16.65 1.73 8.24
C GLU A 171 16.88 0.82 9.46
N GLN A 172 16.53 1.31 10.66
CA GLN A 172 16.82 0.64 11.93
C GLN A 172 15.90 -0.55 12.25
N ASP A 173 14.70 -0.64 11.64
CA ASP A 173 13.72 -1.69 11.95
C ASP A 173 13.58 -2.75 10.83
N ARG A 174 14.34 -2.63 9.74
CA ARG A 174 14.24 -3.58 8.61
C ARG A 174 15.09 -4.83 8.83
N PRO A 175 14.54 -6.03 8.56
CA PRO A 175 15.31 -7.27 8.57
C PRO A 175 16.51 -7.19 7.62
N GLN A 176 17.62 -7.85 7.97
CA GLN A 176 18.91 -7.71 7.29
C GLN A 176 18.82 -7.91 5.76
N GLY A 177 18.14 -8.96 5.30
CA GLY A 177 18.00 -9.26 3.88
C GLY A 177 17.20 -8.20 3.09
N LEU A 178 16.38 -7.39 3.76
CA LEU A 178 15.51 -6.39 3.12
C LEU A 178 16.02 -4.96 3.25
N ARG A 179 17.19 -4.75 3.85
CA ARG A 179 17.75 -3.40 4.06
C ARG A 179 17.94 -2.64 2.75
N ASN A 180 18.42 -3.33 1.72
CA ASN A 180 18.72 -2.78 0.41
C ASN A 180 17.60 -3.03 -0.62
N VAL A 181 16.41 -3.44 -0.15
CA VAL A 181 15.22 -3.63 -0.99
C VAL A 181 14.35 -2.38 -0.87
N ALA A 182 14.23 -1.65 -1.97
CA ALA A 182 13.48 -0.41 -2.02
C ALA A 182 11.98 -0.61 -1.79
N HIS A 183 11.39 -1.56 -2.52
CA HIS A 183 9.96 -1.87 -2.48
C HIS A 183 9.68 -3.37 -2.38
N VAL A 184 8.74 -3.74 -1.52
CA VAL A 184 8.24 -5.11 -1.42
C VAL A 184 6.78 -5.11 -1.85
N ILE A 185 6.46 -5.87 -2.91
CA ILE A 185 5.13 -5.93 -3.53
C ILE A 185 4.51 -7.29 -3.23
N ALA A 186 3.39 -7.30 -2.51
CA ALA A 186 2.63 -8.52 -2.27
C ALA A 186 1.75 -8.83 -3.49
N VAL A 187 1.80 -10.05 -4.00
CA VAL A 187 0.83 -10.57 -4.98
C VAL A 187 0.00 -11.62 -4.28
N SER A 188 -1.27 -11.32 -4.06
CA SER A 188 -2.16 -12.17 -3.25
C SER A 188 -3.44 -12.52 -4.01
N SER A 189 -4.05 -13.63 -3.62
CA SER A 189 -5.36 -14.05 -4.09
C SER A 189 -6.13 -14.64 -2.93
N CYS A 190 -7.42 -14.38 -2.89
CA CYS A 190 -8.27 -14.90 -1.83
C CYS A 190 -8.82 -16.31 -2.14
N LYS A 191 -8.45 -16.87 -3.31
CA LYS A 191 -8.73 -18.25 -3.74
C LYS A 191 -7.50 -18.88 -4.40
N GLY A 192 -7.43 -20.21 -4.35
CA GLY A 192 -6.51 -21.01 -5.17
C GLY A 192 -6.96 -21.09 -6.63
N GLY A 193 -6.02 -21.31 -7.54
CA GLY A 193 -6.31 -21.59 -8.96
C GLY A 193 -6.66 -20.38 -9.84
N VAL A 194 -6.59 -19.15 -9.32
CA VAL A 194 -6.91 -17.92 -10.09
C VAL A 194 -5.75 -17.41 -10.96
N GLY A 195 -4.60 -18.10 -10.98
CA GLY A 195 -3.39 -17.66 -11.71
C GLY A 195 -2.57 -16.58 -10.98
N LYS A 196 -2.60 -16.57 -9.64
CA LYS A 196 -1.80 -15.67 -8.79
C LYS A 196 -0.30 -15.79 -9.09
N SER A 197 0.25 -17.00 -9.03
CA SER A 197 1.68 -17.24 -9.28
C SER A 197 2.09 -16.88 -10.71
N THR A 198 1.23 -17.18 -11.68
CA THR A 198 1.40 -16.74 -13.07
C THR A 198 1.51 -15.22 -13.18
N THR A 199 0.65 -14.50 -12.46
CA THR A 199 0.67 -13.04 -12.42
C THR A 199 1.92 -12.52 -11.71
N ALA A 200 2.29 -13.08 -10.56
CA ALA A 200 3.45 -12.67 -9.78
C ALA A 200 4.76 -12.81 -10.56
N VAL A 201 4.95 -13.96 -11.21
CA VAL A 201 6.12 -14.24 -12.04
C VAL A 201 6.18 -13.26 -13.21
N ASN A 202 5.12 -13.16 -14.03
CA ASN A 202 5.17 -12.27 -15.19
C ASN A 202 5.30 -10.79 -14.79
N LEU A 203 4.70 -10.36 -13.67
CA LEU A 203 4.92 -9.01 -13.12
C LEU A 203 6.39 -8.77 -12.77
N ALA A 204 7.05 -9.70 -12.08
CA ALA A 204 8.46 -9.57 -11.72
C ALA A 204 9.36 -9.42 -12.96
N TYR A 205 9.16 -10.24 -13.99
CA TYR A 205 9.94 -10.14 -15.23
C TYR A 205 9.58 -8.90 -16.06
N THR A 206 8.34 -8.42 -15.99
CA THR A 206 7.94 -7.14 -16.61
C THR A 206 8.68 -5.97 -15.96
N LEU A 207 8.71 -5.91 -14.63
CA LEU A 207 9.46 -4.87 -13.90
C LEU A 207 10.96 -4.92 -14.26
N ALA A 208 11.53 -6.11 -14.45
CA ALA A 208 12.91 -6.26 -14.90
C ALA A 208 13.11 -5.78 -16.35
N GLN A 209 12.18 -6.08 -17.27
CA GLN A 209 12.20 -5.58 -18.64
C GLN A 209 12.07 -4.06 -18.72
N MET A 210 11.38 -3.45 -17.76
CA MET A 210 11.32 -2.00 -17.60
C MET A 210 12.64 -1.39 -17.11
N GLY A 211 13.62 -2.20 -16.70
CA GLY A 211 14.96 -1.76 -16.27
C GLY A 211 15.19 -1.78 -14.75
N ALA A 212 14.24 -2.30 -13.96
CA ALA A 212 14.40 -2.39 -12.52
C ALA A 212 15.24 -3.62 -12.10
N ARG A 213 15.92 -3.53 -10.95
CA ARG A 213 16.52 -4.68 -10.28
C ARG A 213 15.45 -5.42 -9.50
N VAL A 214 15.16 -6.65 -9.87
CA VAL A 214 13.99 -7.39 -9.36
C VAL A 214 14.38 -8.70 -8.70
N GLY A 215 13.72 -8.98 -7.58
CA GLY A 215 13.64 -10.31 -6.98
C GLY A 215 12.20 -10.81 -6.94
N ILE A 216 12.04 -12.13 -6.90
CA ILE A 216 10.75 -12.79 -6.62
C ILE A 216 10.93 -13.88 -5.55
N LEU A 217 10.03 -13.86 -4.57
CA LEU A 217 9.89 -14.89 -3.55
C LEU A 217 8.55 -15.61 -3.72
N ASP A 218 8.59 -16.92 -3.84
CA ASP A 218 7.43 -17.80 -3.71
C ASP A 218 7.20 -18.15 -2.22
N ALA A 219 6.14 -17.59 -1.65
CA ALA A 219 5.72 -17.82 -0.27
C ALA A 219 4.68 -18.95 -0.14
N ASP A 220 4.27 -19.59 -1.24
CA ASP A 220 3.35 -20.73 -1.22
C ASP A 220 4.12 -22.05 -1.01
N ILE A 221 4.41 -22.39 0.25
CA ILE A 221 5.16 -23.61 0.59
C ILE A 221 4.39 -24.90 0.24
N TYR A 222 3.05 -24.88 0.24
CA TYR A 222 2.25 -26.09 0.02
C TYR A 222 2.05 -26.40 -1.47
N GLY A 223 2.08 -25.38 -2.33
CA GLY A 223 1.96 -25.52 -3.77
C GLY A 223 2.94 -24.61 -4.52
N PRO A 224 4.26 -24.76 -4.30
CA PRO A 224 5.24 -23.86 -4.89
C PRO A 224 5.18 -23.97 -6.42
N SER A 225 4.82 -22.87 -7.07
CA SER A 225 4.66 -22.83 -8.52
C SER A 225 5.91 -22.31 -9.21
N LEU A 226 6.70 -21.48 -8.52
CA LEU A 226 7.88 -20.84 -9.10
C LEU A 226 8.91 -21.81 -9.69
N PRO A 227 9.25 -22.97 -9.06
CA PRO A 227 10.23 -23.90 -9.62
C PRO A 227 9.84 -24.52 -10.98
N THR A 228 8.55 -24.58 -11.30
CA THR A 228 8.07 -25.05 -12.61
C THR A 228 8.11 -23.92 -13.64
N MET A 229 7.91 -22.68 -13.20
CA MET A 229 7.74 -21.50 -14.05
C MET A 229 9.05 -20.83 -14.47
N VAL A 230 10.15 -21.09 -13.75
CA VAL A 230 11.48 -20.57 -14.06
C VAL A 230 12.55 -21.64 -13.86
N LYS A 231 13.64 -21.57 -14.62
CA LYS A 231 14.75 -22.54 -14.56
C LYS A 231 16.07 -21.86 -14.20
N PRO A 232 16.25 -21.43 -12.93
CA PRO A 232 17.45 -20.74 -12.53
C PRO A 232 18.67 -21.67 -12.52
N ASP A 233 19.85 -21.07 -12.60
CA ASP A 233 21.15 -21.74 -12.45
C ASP A 233 21.94 -21.07 -11.32
N PRO A 234 22.27 -21.79 -10.22
CA PRO A 234 21.96 -23.19 -9.93
C PRO A 234 20.46 -23.43 -9.63
N PRO A 235 19.93 -24.65 -9.86
CA PRO A 235 18.51 -24.97 -9.65
C PRO A 235 18.14 -25.23 -8.18
N VAL A 236 19.02 -24.88 -7.24
CA VAL A 236 18.85 -25.11 -5.80
C VAL A 236 19.30 -23.90 -5.00
N LEU A 237 18.69 -23.70 -3.82
CA LEU A 237 19.16 -22.67 -2.89
C LEU A 237 20.52 -23.07 -2.32
N GLN A 238 21.44 -22.11 -2.34
CA GLN A 238 22.74 -22.23 -1.69
C GLN A 238 22.79 -21.30 -0.48
N MET A 239 23.55 -21.70 0.53
CA MET A 239 23.84 -20.85 1.68
C MET A 239 25.27 -20.34 1.56
N ASP A 240 25.45 -19.06 1.86
CA ASP A 240 26.77 -18.47 2.00
C ASP A 240 27.50 -19.12 3.21
N PRO A 241 28.72 -19.66 3.03
CA PRO A 241 29.43 -20.38 4.08
C PRO A 241 29.79 -19.53 5.32
N GLU A 242 29.94 -18.22 5.16
CA GLU A 242 30.41 -17.31 6.21
C GLU A 242 29.24 -16.64 6.92
N THR A 243 28.34 -16.04 6.15
CA THR A 243 27.21 -15.26 6.65
C THR A 243 25.99 -16.11 6.95
N ARG A 244 25.93 -17.35 6.41
CA ARG A 244 24.75 -18.24 6.43
C ARG A 244 23.52 -17.60 5.77
N ALA A 245 23.69 -16.54 4.98
CA ALA A 245 22.60 -15.97 4.20
C ALA A 245 22.24 -16.91 3.04
N ILE A 246 20.97 -16.88 2.62
CA ILE A 246 20.54 -17.62 1.43
C ILE A 246 21.00 -16.82 0.22
N MET A 247 21.76 -17.44 -0.68
CA MET A 247 22.15 -16.84 -1.95
C MET A 247 21.05 -17.13 -2.98
N PRO A 248 20.29 -16.10 -3.43
CA PRO A 248 19.20 -16.33 -4.37
C PRO A 248 19.78 -16.66 -5.76
N PRO A 249 19.42 -17.81 -6.35
CA PRO A 249 19.79 -18.07 -7.73
C PRO A 249 19.08 -17.09 -8.67
N GLN A 250 19.56 -17.00 -9.91
CA GLN A 250 19.06 -16.03 -10.88
C GLN A 250 18.57 -16.71 -12.15
N PHE A 251 17.54 -16.14 -12.76
CA PHE A 251 17.06 -16.50 -14.09
C PHE A 251 16.73 -15.22 -14.85
N GLU A 252 17.31 -15.05 -16.05
CA GLU A 252 17.06 -13.88 -16.92
C GLU A 252 17.18 -12.53 -16.17
N GLY A 253 18.18 -12.42 -15.28
CA GLY A 253 18.47 -11.21 -14.49
C GLY A 253 17.60 -10.99 -13.25
N VAL A 254 16.63 -11.88 -12.97
CA VAL A 254 15.76 -11.80 -11.77
C VAL A 254 16.25 -12.77 -10.71
N LYS A 255 16.38 -12.30 -9.46
CA LYS A 255 16.68 -13.15 -8.29
C LYS A 255 15.45 -13.95 -7.91
N VAL A 256 15.55 -15.28 -7.79
CA VAL A 256 14.40 -16.15 -7.55
C VAL A 256 14.59 -16.99 -6.29
N VAL A 257 13.60 -17.00 -5.40
CA VAL A 257 13.60 -17.84 -4.20
C VAL A 257 12.27 -18.54 -4.06
N SER A 258 12.30 -19.83 -3.80
CA SER A 258 11.13 -20.65 -3.45
C SER A 258 11.59 -21.75 -2.50
N PHE A 259 10.70 -22.18 -1.60
CA PHE A 259 10.93 -23.38 -0.83
C PHE A 259 11.14 -24.61 -1.73
N GLY A 260 10.55 -24.63 -2.93
CA GLY A 260 10.75 -25.72 -3.89
C GLY A 260 12.17 -25.84 -4.44
N PHE A 261 13.04 -24.83 -4.23
CA PHE A 261 14.47 -24.90 -4.55
C PHE A 261 15.32 -25.46 -3.40
N ALA A 262 14.76 -25.75 -2.22
CA ALA A 262 15.49 -26.20 -1.04
C ALA A 262 15.95 -27.68 -1.09
N GLY A 263 15.77 -28.38 -2.22
CA GLY A 263 16.15 -29.78 -2.41
C GLY A 263 15.05 -30.81 -2.05
N GLN A 264 15.35 -32.10 -2.20
CA GLN A 264 14.40 -33.20 -1.99
C GLN A 264 14.11 -33.40 -0.49
N GLY A 265 12.95 -32.94 -0.05
CA GLY A 265 12.38 -33.25 1.25
C GLY A 265 11.07 -32.52 1.46
N SER A 266 9.94 -33.14 1.08
CA SER A 266 8.62 -32.66 1.52
C SER A 266 8.46 -32.94 3.01
N ALA A 267 9.16 -32.19 3.85
CA ALA A 267 8.89 -32.20 5.27
C ALA A 267 7.46 -31.68 5.44
N ILE A 268 6.56 -32.55 5.91
CA ILE A 268 5.21 -32.14 6.32
C ILE A 268 5.40 -31.22 7.53
N MET A 269 5.43 -29.91 7.28
CA MET A 269 5.64 -28.90 8.32
C MET A 269 4.28 -28.49 8.91
N ARG A 270 4.24 -28.26 10.22
CA ARG A 270 3.07 -27.67 10.89
C ARG A 270 3.01 -26.17 10.64
N GLY A 271 1.81 -25.60 10.53
CA GLY A 271 1.56 -24.20 10.14
C GLY A 271 2.48 -23.12 10.75
N PRO A 272 2.73 -23.08 12.08
CA PRO A 272 3.63 -22.09 12.67
C PRO A 272 5.09 -22.20 12.19
N MET A 273 5.56 -23.40 11.84
CA MET A 273 6.88 -23.58 11.25
C MET A 273 6.92 -23.09 9.81
N VAL A 274 5.81 -23.19 9.07
CA VAL A 274 5.70 -22.71 7.68
C VAL A 274 5.82 -21.20 7.63
N SER A 275 5.09 -20.45 8.48
CA SER A 275 5.24 -18.99 8.54
C SER A 275 6.68 -18.59 8.89
N GLY A 276 7.31 -19.29 9.84
CA GLY A 276 8.71 -19.05 10.22
C GLY A 276 9.68 -19.27 9.07
N VAL A 277 9.50 -20.34 8.28
CA VAL A 277 10.35 -20.63 7.11
C VAL A 277 10.17 -19.57 6.03
N VAL A 278 8.94 -19.18 5.68
CA VAL A 278 8.73 -18.12 4.66
C VAL A 278 9.33 -16.79 5.13
N THR A 279 9.11 -16.42 6.40
CA THR A 279 9.72 -15.20 6.96
C THR A 279 11.24 -15.29 6.92
N GLN A 280 11.84 -16.45 7.19
CA GLN A 280 13.28 -16.65 7.06
C GLN A 280 13.74 -16.49 5.61
N LEU A 281 13.11 -17.16 4.64
CA LEU A 281 13.43 -16.99 3.22
C LEU A 281 13.35 -15.51 2.79
N LEU A 282 12.37 -14.76 3.30
CA LEU A 282 12.20 -13.35 2.98
C LEU A 282 13.30 -12.47 3.63
N THR A 283 13.65 -12.74 4.89
CA THR A 283 14.47 -11.85 5.72
C THR A 283 15.96 -12.21 5.81
N THR A 284 16.33 -13.45 5.49
CA THR A 284 17.73 -13.93 5.56
C THR A 284 18.33 -14.23 4.19
N THR A 285 17.59 -14.01 3.10
CA THR A 285 18.15 -14.04 1.75
C THR A 285 18.97 -12.79 1.48
N ASP A 286 20.14 -12.97 0.87
CA ASP A 286 20.95 -11.87 0.36
C ASP A 286 20.39 -11.38 -0.98
N TRP A 287 19.35 -10.57 -0.88
CA TRP A 287 18.71 -9.93 -2.02
C TRP A 287 19.62 -8.91 -2.70
N GLY A 288 20.72 -8.48 -2.09
CA GLY A 288 21.53 -7.35 -2.58
C GLY A 288 20.67 -6.09 -2.76
N GLU A 289 21.03 -5.25 -3.73
CA GLU A 289 20.26 -4.05 -4.06
C GLU A 289 19.12 -4.39 -5.05
N LEU A 290 17.88 -4.21 -4.60
CA LEU A 290 16.68 -4.40 -5.43
C LEU A 290 15.80 -3.15 -5.42
N ASP A 291 15.25 -2.82 -6.58
CA ASP A 291 14.23 -1.79 -6.71
C ASP A 291 12.84 -2.37 -6.35
N TYR A 292 12.59 -3.63 -6.73
CA TYR A 292 11.35 -4.34 -6.39
C TYR A 292 11.61 -5.79 -5.97
N LEU A 293 10.97 -6.21 -4.88
CA LEU A 293 10.84 -7.62 -4.48
C LEU A 293 9.37 -8.01 -4.57
N VAL A 294 9.02 -8.87 -5.52
CA VAL A 294 7.67 -9.42 -5.67
C VAL A 294 7.54 -10.65 -4.78
N VAL A 295 6.50 -10.70 -3.95
CA VAL A 295 6.24 -11.85 -3.08
C VAL A 295 4.92 -12.50 -3.49
N ASP A 296 4.98 -13.73 -3.96
CA ASP A 296 3.82 -14.55 -4.33
C ASP A 296 3.23 -15.21 -3.07
N PHE A 297 2.16 -14.64 -2.52
CA PHE A 297 1.58 -15.09 -1.25
C PHE A 297 0.92 -16.46 -1.39
N PRO A 298 0.77 -17.27 -0.32
CA PRO A 298 -0.13 -18.41 -0.35
C PRO A 298 -1.58 -17.97 -0.58
N PRO A 299 -2.47 -18.80 -1.13
CA PRO A 299 -3.87 -18.43 -1.36
C PRO A 299 -4.66 -18.23 -0.05
N GLY A 300 -5.69 -17.39 -0.11
CA GLY A 300 -6.63 -17.14 0.98
C GLY A 300 -6.40 -15.81 1.70
N THR A 301 -6.80 -15.75 2.97
CA THR A 301 -6.54 -14.64 3.91
C THR A 301 -6.11 -15.21 5.27
N GLY A 302 -5.26 -16.23 5.24
CA GLY A 302 -4.85 -17.00 6.42
C GLY A 302 -3.68 -16.40 7.19
N ASP A 303 -3.31 -17.03 8.29
CA ASP A 303 -2.31 -16.53 9.25
C ASP A 303 -0.92 -16.28 8.65
N ILE A 304 -0.52 -17.01 7.60
CA ILE A 304 0.78 -16.80 6.92
C ILE A 304 0.83 -15.39 6.33
N GLN A 305 -0.25 -14.93 5.68
CA GLN A 305 -0.29 -13.60 5.05
C GLN A 305 -0.22 -12.49 6.10
N LEU A 306 -0.97 -12.65 7.20
CA LEU A 306 -0.95 -11.72 8.34
C LEU A 306 0.44 -11.67 8.98
N THR A 307 1.04 -12.84 9.23
CA THR A 307 2.38 -12.95 9.85
C THR A 307 3.44 -12.27 8.98
N LEU A 308 3.41 -12.47 7.65
CA LEU A 308 4.34 -11.83 6.73
C LEU A 308 4.19 -10.31 6.74
N CYS A 309 2.97 -9.80 6.65
CA CYS A 309 2.73 -8.35 6.64
C CYS A 309 3.02 -7.68 8.00
N GLN A 310 2.97 -8.44 9.10
CA GLN A 310 3.39 -7.95 10.41
C GLN A 310 4.91 -7.99 10.60
N SER A 311 5.59 -8.95 9.96
CA SER A 311 7.04 -9.13 10.08
C SER A 311 7.84 -8.25 9.12
N VAL A 312 7.24 -7.89 7.99
CA VAL A 312 7.86 -7.14 6.91
C VAL A 312 6.91 -6.04 6.45
N ALA A 313 7.45 -4.84 6.27
CA ALA A 313 6.68 -3.72 5.77
C ALA A 313 6.58 -3.77 4.24
N PHE A 314 5.38 -4.12 3.76
CA PHE A 314 5.06 -4.16 2.32
C PHE A 314 4.74 -2.75 1.80
N SER A 315 5.27 -2.42 0.63
CA SER A 315 5.02 -1.12 -0.02
C SER A 315 3.66 -1.06 -0.68
N ALA A 316 3.21 -2.17 -1.26
CA ALA A 316 1.93 -2.26 -1.97
C ALA A 316 1.49 -3.72 -2.14
N ALA A 317 0.21 -3.91 -2.47
CA ALA A 317 -0.38 -5.19 -2.81
C ALA A 317 -1.07 -5.17 -4.19
N VAL A 318 -0.95 -6.27 -4.92
CA VAL A 318 -1.70 -6.59 -6.15
C VAL A 318 -2.59 -7.78 -5.85
N ILE A 319 -3.90 -7.63 -6.09
CA ILE A 319 -4.87 -8.70 -5.83
C ILE A 319 -5.26 -9.39 -7.13
N VAL A 320 -5.11 -10.71 -7.17
CA VAL A 320 -5.47 -11.54 -8.33
C VAL A 320 -6.79 -12.26 -8.07
N THR A 321 -7.70 -12.19 -9.04
CA THR A 321 -9.04 -12.75 -8.97
C THR A 321 -9.53 -13.25 -10.33
N THR A 322 -10.76 -13.74 -10.39
CA THR A 322 -11.49 -14.08 -11.63
C THR A 322 -12.82 -13.32 -11.66
N PRO A 323 -13.50 -13.18 -12.81
CA PRO A 323 -14.76 -12.43 -12.90
C PRO A 323 -15.93 -13.04 -12.15
N GLN A 324 -15.81 -14.26 -11.62
CA GLN A 324 -16.91 -14.91 -10.95
C GLN A 324 -17.45 -14.05 -9.80
N LYS A 325 -18.77 -13.88 -9.72
CA LYS A 325 -19.40 -13.05 -8.68
C LYS A 325 -18.96 -13.42 -7.26
N LEU A 326 -18.78 -14.72 -6.97
CA LEU A 326 -18.30 -15.19 -5.67
C LEU A 326 -16.86 -14.71 -5.37
N ALA A 327 -16.03 -14.48 -6.39
CA ALA A 327 -14.67 -13.97 -6.20
C ALA A 327 -14.64 -12.50 -5.75
N PHE A 328 -15.71 -11.73 -6.00
CA PHE A 328 -15.84 -10.35 -5.51
C PHE A 328 -15.74 -10.26 -3.99
N ILE A 329 -16.47 -11.11 -3.27
CA ILE A 329 -16.50 -11.13 -1.80
C ILE A 329 -15.10 -11.40 -1.25
N ASP A 330 -14.38 -12.29 -1.90
CA ASP A 330 -13.05 -12.68 -1.47
C ASP A 330 -12.04 -11.56 -1.76
N VAL A 331 -12.11 -10.88 -2.91
CA VAL A 331 -11.31 -9.67 -3.17
C VAL A 331 -11.60 -8.58 -2.15
N ALA A 332 -12.86 -8.31 -1.85
CA ALA A 332 -13.25 -7.33 -0.84
C ALA A 332 -12.66 -7.65 0.56
N LYS A 333 -12.63 -8.94 0.94
CA LYS A 333 -11.96 -9.39 2.17
C LYS A 333 -10.45 -9.15 2.11
N GLY A 334 -9.80 -9.48 0.99
CA GLY A 334 -8.38 -9.25 0.76
C GLY A 334 -7.99 -7.78 0.86
N ILE A 335 -8.74 -6.88 0.21
CA ILE A 335 -8.51 -5.42 0.28
C ILE A 335 -8.58 -4.93 1.72
N ARG A 336 -9.61 -5.35 2.48
CA ARG A 336 -9.74 -4.96 3.89
C ARG A 336 -8.65 -5.53 4.78
N MET A 337 -8.18 -6.75 4.51
CA MET A 337 -7.07 -7.36 5.23
C MET A 337 -5.80 -6.52 5.05
N PHE A 338 -5.45 -6.18 3.81
CA PHE A 338 -4.29 -5.32 3.53
C PHE A 338 -4.47 -3.91 4.09
N ALA A 339 -5.69 -3.35 4.03
CA ALA A 339 -5.98 -2.06 4.65
C ALA A 339 -5.71 -2.05 6.16
N ARG A 340 -6.17 -3.09 6.89
CA ARG A 340 -5.88 -3.26 8.33
C ARG A 340 -4.39 -3.40 8.64
N LEU A 341 -3.61 -3.87 7.68
CA LEU A 341 -2.16 -4.02 7.79
C LEU A 341 -1.40 -2.78 7.26
N ALA A 342 -2.12 -1.70 6.93
CA ALA A 342 -1.58 -0.48 6.32
C ALA A 342 -0.79 -0.74 5.03
N VAL A 343 -1.17 -1.78 4.27
CA VAL A 343 -0.61 -2.09 2.96
C VAL A 343 -1.60 -1.62 1.89
N PRO A 344 -1.25 -0.64 1.05
CA PRO A 344 -2.15 -0.14 0.02
C PRO A 344 -2.28 -1.14 -1.13
N CYS A 345 -3.51 -1.39 -1.59
CA CYS A 345 -3.74 -2.18 -2.79
C CYS A 345 -3.63 -1.26 -4.01
N VAL A 346 -2.68 -1.52 -4.91
CA VAL A 346 -2.41 -0.62 -6.05
C VAL A 346 -3.01 -1.10 -7.37
N ALA A 347 -3.35 -2.40 -7.46
CA ALA A 347 -3.99 -2.98 -8.63
C ALA A 347 -4.83 -4.23 -8.29
N VAL A 348 -5.87 -4.44 -9.10
CA VAL A 348 -6.63 -5.69 -9.16
C VAL A 348 -6.43 -6.31 -10.53
N VAL A 349 -6.03 -7.57 -10.55
CA VAL A 349 -5.89 -8.39 -11.74
C VAL A 349 -7.08 -9.33 -11.83
N GLU A 350 -7.95 -9.09 -12.79
CA GLU A 350 -9.07 -9.97 -13.13
C GLU A 350 -8.61 -10.94 -14.22
N ASN A 351 -8.05 -12.06 -13.79
CA ASN A 351 -7.51 -13.08 -14.66
C ASN A 351 -8.62 -13.96 -15.25
N MET A 352 -8.32 -14.65 -16.36
CA MET A 352 -9.25 -15.53 -17.07
C MET A 352 -10.58 -14.82 -17.41
N SER A 353 -10.49 -13.54 -17.75
CA SER A 353 -11.64 -12.65 -17.86
C SER A 353 -12.41 -12.82 -19.17
N TYR A 354 -11.69 -13.11 -20.25
CA TYR A 354 -12.24 -13.31 -21.57
C TYR A 354 -11.36 -14.23 -22.40
N PHE A 355 -11.86 -14.70 -23.54
CA PHE A 355 -11.04 -15.28 -24.60
C PHE A 355 -11.53 -14.76 -25.95
N GLU A 356 -10.68 -14.76 -26.95
CA GLU A 356 -11.00 -14.23 -28.29
C GLU A 356 -10.91 -15.34 -29.33
N VAL A 357 -11.94 -15.43 -30.17
CA VAL A 357 -12.02 -16.36 -31.31
C VAL A 357 -12.48 -15.56 -32.52
N ASP A 358 -11.72 -15.58 -33.62
CA ASP A 358 -12.04 -14.88 -34.87
C ASP A 358 -12.40 -13.39 -34.67
N GLY A 359 -11.73 -12.71 -33.74
CA GLY A 359 -11.95 -11.30 -33.41
C GLY A 359 -13.17 -11.03 -32.51
N VAL A 360 -13.89 -12.07 -32.08
CA VAL A 360 -15.01 -11.97 -31.15
C VAL A 360 -14.54 -12.28 -29.73
N ARG A 361 -14.83 -11.37 -28.80
CA ARG A 361 -14.52 -11.54 -27.38
C ARG A 361 -15.66 -12.26 -26.65
N HIS A 362 -15.34 -13.35 -25.99
CA HIS A 362 -16.25 -14.15 -25.17
C HIS A 362 -15.92 -13.98 -23.69
N LEU A 363 -16.96 -13.81 -22.86
CA LEU A 363 -16.85 -13.64 -21.41
C LEU A 363 -17.33 -14.92 -20.71
N PRO A 364 -16.46 -15.91 -20.43
CA PRO A 364 -16.87 -17.22 -19.92
C PRO A 364 -17.56 -17.14 -18.55
N PHE A 365 -17.27 -16.11 -17.78
CA PHE A 365 -17.85 -15.87 -16.45
C PHE A 365 -18.78 -14.64 -16.40
N GLY A 366 -19.15 -14.10 -17.57
CA GLY A 366 -19.90 -12.84 -17.70
C GLY A 366 -19.03 -11.59 -17.49
N ALA A 367 -19.66 -10.42 -17.38
CA ALA A 367 -18.99 -9.13 -17.23
C ALA A 367 -18.20 -8.96 -15.92
N GLY A 368 -18.40 -9.88 -14.97
CA GLY A 368 -17.75 -9.87 -13.67
C GLY A 368 -18.22 -8.77 -12.73
N SER A 369 -17.42 -8.54 -11.69
CA SER A 369 -17.67 -7.53 -10.66
C SER A 369 -16.50 -6.55 -10.48
N GLY A 370 -15.52 -6.56 -11.39
CA GLY A 370 -14.31 -5.73 -11.29
C GLY A 370 -14.63 -4.23 -11.17
N ASP A 371 -15.54 -3.71 -11.99
CA ASP A 371 -15.90 -2.27 -11.99
C ASP A 371 -16.53 -1.85 -10.66
N ARG A 372 -17.23 -2.79 -10.01
CA ARG A 372 -17.78 -2.57 -8.67
C ARG A 372 -16.68 -2.53 -7.61
N ILE A 373 -15.62 -3.33 -7.75
CA ILE A 373 -14.47 -3.29 -6.82
C ILE A 373 -13.78 -1.93 -6.92
N VAL A 374 -13.55 -1.44 -8.14
CA VAL A 374 -12.97 -0.11 -8.40
C VAL A 374 -13.82 0.96 -7.74
N ARG A 375 -15.14 0.94 -7.93
CA ARG A 375 -16.06 1.93 -7.33
C ARG A 375 -16.14 1.85 -5.81
N ASP A 376 -16.29 0.65 -5.26
CA ASP A 376 -16.54 0.45 -3.83
C ASP A 376 -15.27 0.69 -2.99
N PHE A 377 -14.08 0.47 -3.57
CA PHE A 377 -12.79 0.60 -2.86
C PHE A 377 -11.89 1.71 -3.39
N GLY A 378 -12.26 2.41 -4.46
CA GLY A 378 -11.47 3.49 -5.07
C GLY A 378 -10.25 3.01 -5.85
N LEU A 379 -10.11 1.70 -6.12
CA LEU A 379 -8.84 1.18 -6.65
C LEU A 379 -8.58 1.71 -8.07
N PRO A 380 -7.42 2.34 -8.33
CA PRO A 380 -7.18 3.05 -9.59
C PRO A 380 -7.01 2.10 -10.79
N ASN A 381 -6.54 0.87 -10.55
CA ASN A 381 -6.10 -0.02 -11.62
C ASN A 381 -6.82 -1.37 -11.57
N LEU A 382 -7.69 -1.62 -12.56
CA LEU A 382 -8.26 -2.94 -12.86
C LEU A 382 -7.73 -3.41 -14.21
N ILE A 383 -6.92 -4.46 -14.21
CA ILE A 383 -6.37 -5.06 -15.44
C ILE A 383 -7.00 -6.43 -15.67
N ARG A 384 -7.54 -6.62 -16.87
CA ARG A 384 -8.23 -7.85 -17.29
C ARG A 384 -7.34 -8.67 -18.21
N PHE A 385 -7.03 -9.89 -17.81
CA PHE A 385 -6.21 -10.82 -18.60
C PHE A 385 -7.08 -11.88 -19.29
N PRO A 386 -6.74 -12.27 -20.54
CA PRO A 386 -7.45 -13.30 -21.27
C PRO A 386 -7.06 -14.71 -20.84
N ILE A 387 -7.88 -15.68 -21.24
CA ILE A 387 -7.51 -17.10 -21.29
C ILE A 387 -6.84 -17.34 -22.65
N VAL A 388 -5.52 -17.54 -22.64
CA VAL A 388 -4.74 -17.89 -23.83
C VAL A 388 -3.85 -19.10 -23.57
N ALA A 389 -3.71 -19.96 -24.57
CA ALA A 389 -2.92 -21.18 -24.47
C ALA A 389 -1.44 -20.88 -24.20
N ASP A 390 -0.89 -19.85 -24.85
CA ASP A 390 0.53 -19.50 -24.74
C ASP A 390 0.91 -19.07 -23.32
N LEU A 391 0.02 -18.37 -22.60
CA LEU A 391 0.25 -18.02 -21.19
C LEU A 391 0.33 -19.26 -20.30
N SER A 392 -0.53 -20.26 -20.55
CA SER A 392 -0.50 -21.54 -19.84
C SER A 392 0.78 -22.31 -20.17
N ALA A 393 1.10 -22.44 -21.46
CA ALA A 393 2.27 -23.17 -21.94
C ALA A 393 3.58 -22.57 -21.43
N ALA A 394 3.67 -21.24 -21.35
CA ALA A 394 4.83 -20.54 -20.78
C ALA A 394 5.01 -20.84 -19.28
N GLY A 395 3.91 -20.94 -18.53
CA GLY A 395 3.92 -21.34 -17.12
C GLY A 395 4.50 -22.74 -16.90
N ASP A 396 4.16 -23.68 -17.78
CA ASP A 396 4.64 -25.08 -17.71
C ASP A 396 6.04 -25.26 -18.32
N GLY A 397 6.45 -24.34 -19.21
CA GLY A 397 7.70 -24.42 -19.97
C GLY A 397 8.96 -24.01 -19.18
N GLY A 398 8.81 -23.41 -18.00
CA GLY A 398 9.93 -22.87 -17.21
C GLY A 398 10.52 -21.58 -17.77
N ARG A 399 9.76 -20.86 -18.60
CA ARG A 399 10.11 -19.54 -19.13
C ARG A 399 8.85 -18.67 -19.17
N PRO A 400 8.77 -17.57 -18.39
CA PRO A 400 7.58 -16.72 -18.32
C PRO A 400 7.17 -16.14 -19.67
N LEU A 401 5.87 -15.91 -19.88
CA LEU A 401 5.33 -15.46 -21.16
C LEU A 401 5.97 -14.13 -21.60
N VAL A 402 6.09 -13.16 -20.68
CA VAL A 402 6.69 -11.85 -21.00
C VAL A 402 8.14 -11.98 -21.49
N VAL A 403 8.85 -13.03 -21.10
CA VAL A 403 10.23 -13.32 -21.54
C VAL A 403 10.26 -14.13 -22.84
N ALA A 404 9.22 -14.93 -23.10
CA ALA A 404 9.10 -15.73 -24.31
C ALA A 404 8.56 -14.94 -25.50
N ASP A 405 7.57 -14.06 -25.27
CA ASP A 405 6.93 -13.19 -26.27
C ASP A 405 6.76 -11.76 -25.71
N PRO A 406 7.84 -10.96 -25.65
CA PRO A 406 7.81 -9.62 -25.05
C PRO A 406 6.96 -8.61 -25.84
N MET A 407 6.69 -8.87 -27.12
CA MET A 407 5.88 -7.98 -27.97
C MET A 407 4.42 -8.42 -28.07
N GLY A 408 4.07 -9.58 -27.51
CA GLY A 408 2.73 -10.14 -27.54
C GLY A 408 1.69 -9.30 -26.80
N ALA A 409 0.42 -9.45 -27.18
CA ALA A 409 -0.68 -8.70 -26.60
C ALA A 409 -0.81 -8.88 -25.07
N VAL A 410 -0.56 -10.10 -24.57
CA VAL A 410 -0.59 -10.38 -23.12
C VAL A 410 0.64 -9.79 -22.42
N ALA A 411 1.80 -9.77 -23.06
CA ALA A 411 2.97 -9.10 -22.50
C ALA A 411 2.74 -7.60 -22.37
N GLN A 412 2.07 -6.97 -23.35
CA GLN A 412 1.67 -5.56 -23.23
C GLN A 412 0.68 -5.32 -22.08
N GLN A 413 -0.24 -6.25 -21.79
CA GLN A 413 -1.10 -6.15 -20.59
C GLN A 413 -0.31 -6.25 -19.29
N PHE A 414 0.72 -7.10 -19.25
CA PHE A 414 1.64 -7.13 -18.11
C PHE A 414 2.45 -5.84 -18.01
N MET A 415 2.90 -5.24 -19.12
CA MET A 415 3.52 -3.91 -19.13
C MET A 415 2.59 -2.85 -18.54
N THR A 416 1.30 -2.86 -18.89
CA THR A 416 0.30 -1.97 -18.26
C THR A 416 0.19 -2.20 -16.75
N LEU A 417 0.16 -3.46 -16.30
CA LEU A 417 0.17 -3.79 -14.86
C LEU A 417 1.46 -3.32 -14.18
N GLY A 418 2.62 -3.54 -14.80
CA GLY A 418 3.93 -3.11 -14.29
C GLY A 418 3.99 -1.59 -14.14
N ALA A 419 3.61 -0.85 -15.18
CA ALA A 419 3.52 0.61 -15.16
C ALA A 419 2.59 1.11 -14.05
N ALA A 420 1.39 0.54 -13.93
CA ALA A 420 0.43 0.88 -12.87
C ALA A 420 1.02 0.68 -11.46
N VAL A 421 1.71 -0.45 -11.21
CA VAL A 421 2.37 -0.73 -9.92
C VAL A 421 3.49 0.28 -9.66
N VAL A 422 4.35 0.54 -10.64
CA VAL A 422 5.47 1.49 -10.52
C VAL A 422 4.96 2.89 -10.20
N GLN A 423 3.97 3.35 -10.96
CA GLN A 423 3.32 4.65 -10.82
C GLN A 423 2.72 4.82 -9.41
N GLU A 424 1.88 3.89 -8.98
CA GLU A 424 1.23 4.00 -7.68
C GLU A 424 2.22 3.93 -6.52
N VAL A 425 3.19 3.02 -6.58
CA VAL A 425 4.25 2.91 -5.55
C VAL A 425 5.06 4.20 -5.45
N ALA A 426 5.32 4.87 -6.56
CA ALA A 426 6.03 6.14 -6.55
C ALA A 426 5.16 7.28 -6.00
N LYS A 427 3.86 7.31 -6.33
CA LYS A 427 2.92 8.32 -5.78
C LYS A 427 2.83 8.22 -4.26
N LEU A 428 2.90 7.01 -3.68
CA LEU A 428 2.90 6.82 -2.22
C LEU A 428 4.07 7.52 -1.49
N LYS A 429 5.16 7.86 -2.19
CA LYS A 429 6.30 8.60 -1.61
C LYS A 429 6.14 10.10 -1.63
N LEU A 430 5.39 10.61 -2.59
CA LEU A 430 5.11 12.04 -2.71
C LEU A 430 3.99 12.35 -1.70
N ASN A 431 4.21 13.35 -0.84
CA ASN A 431 3.27 13.71 0.23
C ASN A 431 1.81 13.63 -0.24
N PRO A 432 0.91 13.02 0.55
CA PRO A 432 -0.45 12.78 0.09
C PRO A 432 -1.13 14.12 -0.20
N ARG A 433 -1.52 14.30 -1.47
CA ARG A 433 -2.41 15.40 -1.93
C ARG A 433 -3.75 15.40 -1.21
N ASN A 434 -4.11 14.26 -0.65
CA ASN A 434 -5.41 14.01 -0.05
C ASN A 434 -5.24 13.70 1.44
N SER A 435 -5.92 14.44 2.30
CA SER A 435 -5.91 14.19 3.73
C SER A 435 -7.32 14.22 4.31
N VAL A 436 -7.54 13.36 5.30
CA VAL A 436 -8.79 13.29 6.04
C VAL A 436 -8.44 13.29 7.51
N ARG A 437 -9.00 14.24 8.25
CA ARG A 437 -8.82 14.34 9.70
C ARG A 437 -10.14 14.62 10.39
N TYR A 438 -10.27 14.15 11.62
CA TYR A 438 -11.42 14.48 12.45
C TYR A 438 -11.13 15.75 13.25
N ASP A 439 -12.05 16.71 13.18
CA ASP A 439 -12.04 17.91 14.01
C ASP A 439 -13.08 17.74 15.13
N ALA A 440 -12.59 17.51 16.34
CA ALA A 440 -13.43 17.26 17.51
C ALA A 440 -14.21 18.50 17.96
N GLU A 441 -13.75 19.72 17.67
CA GLU A 441 -14.48 20.95 18.03
C GLU A 441 -15.68 21.15 17.10
N ARG A 442 -15.49 20.85 15.82
CA ARG A 442 -16.54 20.95 14.79
C ARG A 442 -17.39 19.69 14.67
N HIS A 443 -17.02 18.62 15.37
CA HIS A 443 -17.56 17.26 15.22
C HIS A 443 -17.59 16.80 13.76
N ALA A 444 -16.65 17.26 12.92
CA ALA A 444 -16.70 17.09 11.47
C ALA A 444 -15.44 16.40 10.94
N LEU A 445 -15.58 15.71 9.81
CA LEU A 445 -14.42 15.29 9.03
C LEU A 445 -13.97 16.45 8.16
N VAL A 446 -12.72 16.86 8.31
CA VAL A 446 -12.06 17.84 7.44
C VAL A 446 -11.37 17.08 6.33
N ILE A 447 -11.83 17.31 5.11
CA ILE A 447 -11.30 16.69 3.89
C ILE A 447 -10.51 17.75 3.13
N ASP A 448 -9.27 17.44 2.79
CA ASP A 448 -8.48 18.16 1.79
C ASP A 448 -8.25 17.20 0.62
N LEU A 449 -8.89 17.44 -0.53
CA LEU A 449 -8.64 16.68 -1.76
C LEU A 449 -8.13 17.63 -2.83
N GLU A 450 -6.91 17.40 -3.31
CA GLU A 450 -6.30 18.20 -4.38
C GLU A 450 -6.34 19.73 -4.10
N GLY A 451 -6.22 20.13 -2.83
CA GLY A 451 -6.27 21.52 -2.38
C GLY A 451 -7.68 22.08 -2.17
N ARG A 452 -8.74 21.29 -2.43
CA ARG A 452 -10.12 21.64 -2.08
C ARG A 452 -10.41 21.18 -0.66
N ASN A 453 -10.68 22.13 0.22
CA ASN A 453 -11.03 21.89 1.61
C ASN A 453 -12.55 21.95 1.82
N PHE A 454 -13.13 20.87 2.34
CA PHE A 454 -14.55 20.80 2.68
C PHE A 454 -14.79 19.94 3.93
N LEU A 455 -15.98 20.05 4.49
CA LEU A 455 -16.38 19.35 5.69
C LEU A 455 -17.42 18.28 5.37
N LEU A 456 -17.35 17.15 6.04
CA LEU A 456 -18.36 16.09 5.98
C LEU A 456 -18.84 15.74 7.38
N ASP A 457 -20.13 15.42 7.48
CA ASP A 457 -20.71 14.81 8.68
C ASP A 457 -20.20 13.35 8.83
N PRO A 458 -19.54 12.99 9.94
CA PRO A 458 -19.09 11.62 10.18
C PRO A 458 -20.21 10.57 10.06
N ALA A 459 -21.42 10.86 10.55
CA ALA A 459 -22.55 9.95 10.44
C ALA A 459 -22.99 9.75 8.98
N HIS A 460 -22.91 10.82 8.18
CA HIS A 460 -23.21 10.76 6.75
C HIS A 460 -22.18 9.91 5.99
N VAL A 461 -20.89 10.06 6.28
CA VAL A 461 -19.82 9.21 5.71
C VAL A 461 -20.01 7.75 6.12
N ARG A 462 -20.31 7.49 7.39
CA ARG A 462 -20.53 6.14 7.92
C ARG A 462 -21.72 5.42 7.28
N ARG A 463 -22.83 6.14 7.04
CA ARG A 463 -24.05 5.60 6.42
C ARG A 463 -23.90 5.31 4.93
N ASN A 464 -23.00 6.02 4.26
CA ASN A 464 -22.70 5.82 2.84
C ASN A 464 -21.59 4.80 2.58
N ASP A 465 -21.31 3.90 3.53
CA ASP A 465 -20.43 2.76 3.28
C ASP A 465 -20.96 1.91 2.11
N THR A 466 -20.16 1.82 1.04
CA THR A 466 -20.45 1.02 -0.16
C THR A 466 -19.87 -0.39 -0.08
N SER A 467 -19.20 -0.72 1.02
CA SER A 467 -18.44 -1.95 1.13
C SER A 467 -19.35 -3.20 1.15
N ALA A 468 -18.82 -4.34 0.69
CA ALA A 468 -19.55 -5.61 0.60
C ALA A 468 -20.15 -6.12 1.93
N ALA A 469 -19.77 -5.56 3.08
CA ALA A 469 -20.30 -5.95 4.39
C ALA A 469 -21.63 -5.24 4.73
N SER A 470 -21.92 -4.16 3.99
CA SER A 470 -23.14 -3.36 4.09
C SER A 470 -24.12 -3.68 2.96
N ILE A 471 -23.85 -4.73 2.18
CA ILE A 471 -24.63 -5.14 1.02
C ILE A 471 -24.84 -6.65 1.06
N ASN A 472 -26.06 -7.10 0.82
CA ASN A 472 -26.41 -8.51 0.75
C ASN A 472 -25.67 -9.15 -0.44
N GLU A 473 -24.92 -10.21 -0.15
CA GLU A 473 -24.05 -10.90 -1.10
C GLU A 473 -24.79 -11.51 -2.31
N TRP A 474 -26.08 -11.82 -2.16
CA TRP A 474 -26.90 -12.48 -3.17
C TRP A 474 -27.85 -11.54 -3.90
N THR A 475 -28.39 -10.54 -3.20
CA THR A 475 -29.39 -9.61 -3.78
C THR A 475 -28.79 -8.27 -4.20
N GLY A 476 -27.62 -7.88 -3.67
CA GLY A 476 -27.02 -6.57 -3.91
C GLY A 476 -27.73 -5.42 -3.18
N GLU A 477 -28.76 -5.71 -2.38
CA GLU A 477 -29.46 -4.72 -1.57
C GLU A 477 -28.59 -4.29 -0.39
N LYS A 478 -28.62 -2.99 -0.04
CA LYS A 478 -27.98 -2.52 1.19
C LYS A 478 -28.57 -3.28 2.37
N LEU A 479 -27.71 -3.94 3.14
CA LEU A 479 -28.07 -4.44 4.46
C LEU A 479 -28.29 -3.19 5.31
N ASN A 480 -29.54 -2.72 5.40
CA ASN A 480 -29.93 -1.51 6.12
C ASN A 480 -29.44 -1.57 7.57
N ARG A 481 -28.21 -1.09 7.80
CA ARG A 481 -27.63 -0.74 9.09
C ARG A 481 -27.58 0.78 9.27
N SER A 482 -28.06 1.54 8.28
CA SER A 482 -28.19 3.01 8.32
C SER A 482 -28.95 3.51 9.54
N ASP A 483 -29.99 2.77 9.92
CA ASP A 483 -30.97 3.22 10.92
C ASP A 483 -30.48 3.06 12.37
N ASN A 484 -29.39 2.30 12.58
CA ASN A 484 -28.77 2.09 13.90
C ASN A 484 -27.42 2.82 14.06
N ILE A 485 -27.04 3.68 13.12
CA ILE A 485 -25.82 4.50 13.23
C ILE A 485 -26.18 5.79 13.96
N SER A 486 -25.54 6.03 15.11
CA SER A 486 -25.67 7.27 15.89
C SER A 486 -25.30 8.49 15.04
N ASP A 487 -26.08 9.57 15.15
CA ASP A 487 -25.75 10.87 14.55
C ASP A 487 -24.47 11.50 15.14
N ASP A 488 -24.07 11.05 16.35
CA ASP A 488 -22.89 11.52 17.06
C ASP A 488 -21.67 10.60 16.86
N ILE A 489 -21.75 9.62 15.95
CA ILE A 489 -20.67 8.65 15.74
C ILE A 489 -19.37 9.34 15.36
N GLN A 490 -18.27 8.94 16.00
CA GLN A 490 -16.95 9.51 15.74
C GLN A 490 -15.99 8.42 15.22
N PRO A 491 -14.99 8.82 14.43
CA PRO A 491 -13.89 7.93 14.10
C PRO A 491 -12.95 7.79 15.31
N ASP A 492 -12.57 6.55 15.63
CA ASP A 492 -11.49 6.25 16.59
C ASP A 492 -10.12 6.50 15.96
N THR A 493 -9.94 6.05 14.71
CA THR A 493 -8.71 6.28 13.94
C THR A 493 -9.02 6.52 12.47
N ILE A 494 -8.20 7.36 11.84
CA ILE A 494 -8.21 7.61 10.40
C ILE A 494 -6.79 7.42 9.90
N ALA A 495 -6.62 6.53 8.92
CA ALA A 495 -5.32 6.27 8.31
C ALA A 495 -5.45 6.37 6.77
N PRO A 496 -4.48 6.98 6.08
CA PRO A 496 -4.47 6.96 4.62
C PRO A 496 -4.30 5.52 4.12
N LEU A 497 -5.06 5.16 3.09
CA LEU A 497 -4.94 3.88 2.40
C LEU A 497 -4.55 4.14 0.95
N GLY A 498 -3.25 4.22 0.73
CA GLY A 498 -2.69 4.59 -0.54
C GLY A 498 -3.10 6.00 -0.98
N ASN A 499 -3.17 6.22 -2.29
CA ASN A 499 -3.57 7.52 -2.86
C ASN A 499 -5.05 7.57 -3.25
N TYR A 500 -5.83 6.56 -2.88
CA TYR A 500 -7.17 6.36 -3.42
C TYR A 500 -8.28 6.30 -2.35
N ALA A 501 -7.93 6.07 -1.08
CA ALA A 501 -8.90 5.96 -0.01
C ALA A 501 -8.31 6.34 1.36
N VAL A 502 -9.19 6.44 2.35
CA VAL A 502 -8.83 6.40 3.77
C VAL A 502 -9.51 5.23 4.46
N GLN A 503 -8.81 4.65 5.42
CA GLN A 503 -9.37 3.72 6.37
C GLN A 503 -9.88 4.49 7.59
N ILE A 504 -11.14 4.28 7.94
CA ILE A 504 -11.78 4.84 9.13
C ILE A 504 -12.21 3.69 10.04
N LEU A 505 -11.63 3.62 11.23
CA LEU A 505 -12.14 2.80 12.31
C LEU A 505 -13.13 3.64 13.11
N TRP A 506 -14.37 3.19 13.16
CA TRP A 506 -15.46 3.86 13.85
C TRP A 506 -15.65 3.32 15.27
N GLN A 507 -16.21 4.15 16.15
CA GLN A 507 -16.54 3.78 17.55
C GLN A 507 -17.46 2.56 17.68
N ASP A 508 -18.25 2.26 16.66
CA ASP A 508 -19.08 1.04 16.59
C ASP A 508 -18.26 -0.22 16.26
N GLY A 509 -16.93 -0.11 16.16
CA GLY A 509 -16.00 -1.16 15.78
C GLY A 509 -15.96 -1.45 14.28
N PHE A 510 -16.74 -0.72 13.47
CA PHE A 510 -16.75 -0.92 12.02
C PHE A 510 -15.49 -0.33 11.37
N ASN A 511 -14.90 -1.07 10.45
CA ASN A 511 -13.72 -0.64 9.70
C ASN A 511 -14.13 -0.37 8.25
N GLN A 512 -14.26 0.90 7.92
CA GLN A 512 -14.66 1.40 6.62
C GLN A 512 -13.43 1.76 5.79
N VAL A 513 -13.44 1.34 4.52
CA VAL A 513 -12.55 1.90 3.49
C VAL A 513 -13.39 2.92 2.73
N ALA A 514 -13.05 4.20 2.84
CA ALA A 514 -13.75 5.29 2.19
C ALA A 514 -12.91 5.82 1.02
N PRO A 515 -13.28 5.52 -0.24
CA PRO A 515 -12.64 6.08 -1.43
C PRO A 515 -12.69 7.62 -1.43
N PHE A 516 -11.66 8.28 -1.95
CA PHE A 516 -11.68 9.74 -2.10
C PHE A 516 -12.82 10.21 -3.02
N ASP A 517 -13.09 9.48 -4.11
CA ASP A 517 -14.22 9.75 -5.01
C ASP A 517 -15.57 9.68 -4.28
N LEU A 518 -15.72 8.74 -3.35
CA LEU A 518 -16.92 8.66 -2.51
C LEU A 518 -17.02 9.92 -1.65
N LEU A 519 -15.96 10.29 -0.95
CA LEU A 519 -15.95 11.46 -0.06
C LEU A 519 -16.23 12.76 -0.81
N ASP A 520 -15.69 12.93 -2.02
CA ASP A 520 -15.94 14.11 -2.87
C ASP A 520 -17.39 14.17 -3.38
N SER A 521 -18.06 13.02 -3.50
CA SER A 521 -19.44 12.93 -3.95
C SER A 521 -20.50 13.17 -2.85
N LEU A 522 -20.10 13.16 -1.58
CA LEU A 522 -21.02 13.31 -0.46
C LEU A 522 -21.44 14.77 -0.25
N GLU A 523 -22.66 14.96 0.24
CA GLU A 523 -23.18 16.26 0.62
C GLU A 523 -22.29 16.88 1.71
N GLN A 524 -21.79 18.08 1.41
CA GLN A 524 -20.90 18.83 2.28
C GLN A 524 -21.66 19.40 3.46
N LEU A 525 -21.02 19.36 4.63
CA LEU A 525 -21.58 19.91 5.85
C LEU A 525 -21.42 21.43 5.85
N ASP A 526 -22.54 22.15 5.82
CA ASP A 526 -22.55 23.58 6.11
C ASP A 526 -22.56 23.78 7.64
N LEU A 527 -21.60 24.54 8.17
CA LEU A 527 -21.41 24.66 9.63
C LEU A 527 -22.61 25.33 10.32
N ASP A 528 -23.34 26.17 9.60
CA ASP A 528 -24.53 26.86 10.09
C ASP A 528 -25.67 25.88 10.39
N GLU A 529 -25.82 24.80 9.60
CA GLU A 529 -26.89 23.81 9.81
C GLU A 529 -26.63 22.88 11.00
N ARG A 530 -25.36 22.64 11.36
CA ARG A 530 -25.02 21.73 12.46
C ARG A 530 -24.96 22.39 13.83
N GLN A 531 -24.62 23.68 13.90
CA GLN A 531 -24.74 24.47 15.14
C GLN A 531 -26.19 24.47 15.66
N ILE A 532 -27.16 24.45 14.74
CA ILE A 532 -28.59 24.32 15.04
C ILE A 532 -28.93 22.94 15.63
N ARG A 533 -28.28 21.85 15.19
CA ARG A 533 -28.54 20.48 15.66
C ARG A 533 -27.92 20.16 17.03
N HIS A 534 -26.73 20.68 17.34
CA HIS A 534 -26.02 20.36 18.58
C HIS A 534 -26.08 21.48 19.65
N GLY A 535 -26.87 22.53 19.43
CA GLY A 535 -27.13 23.54 20.47
C GLY A 535 -25.87 24.30 20.90
N VAL A 536 -24.87 24.43 20.03
CA VAL A 536 -23.71 25.28 20.30
C VAL A 536 -24.12 26.70 19.98
N SER A 537 -24.46 27.47 21.03
CA SER A 537 -24.70 28.90 20.87
C SER A 537 -23.43 29.56 20.36
N THR A 538 -23.49 30.22 19.20
CA THR A 538 -22.53 31.26 18.86
C THR A 538 -22.49 32.25 20.03
N PRO A 539 -21.33 32.58 20.63
CA PRO A 539 -21.26 33.83 21.37
C PRO A 539 -21.64 34.95 20.39
N PRO A 540 -22.45 35.92 20.80
CA PRO A 540 -22.90 36.96 19.88
C PRO A 540 -21.66 37.61 19.26
N VAL A 541 -21.67 37.71 17.93
CA VAL A 541 -20.75 38.60 17.21
C VAL A 541 -20.91 39.96 17.89
N VAL A 542 -19.87 40.38 18.60
CA VAL A 542 -19.84 41.70 19.24
C VAL A 542 -19.70 42.71 18.11
N GLU A 543 -20.83 43.08 17.54
CA GLU A 543 -21.01 44.25 16.70
C GLU A 543 -21.12 45.51 17.60
N GLU A 544 -20.21 45.64 18.57
CA GLU A 544 -20.07 46.84 19.41
C GLU A 544 -18.62 47.32 19.42
N ALA A 545 -18.10 47.65 18.23
CA ALA A 545 -16.87 48.42 18.10
C ALA A 545 -16.97 49.60 17.12
N SER A 546 -18.18 49.98 16.68
CA SER A 546 -18.37 51.18 15.84
C SER A 546 -19.28 52.26 16.45
N SER A 547 -19.95 52.01 17.58
CA SER A 547 -20.86 53.00 18.21
C SER A 547 -20.21 53.78 19.37
N ALA A 548 -19.21 53.20 20.05
CA ALA A 548 -18.51 53.85 21.16
C ALA A 548 -17.48 54.92 20.72
N ALA A 549 -16.91 54.81 19.51
CA ALA A 549 -15.94 55.78 18.99
C ALA A 549 -16.59 57.09 18.49
N GLN A 550 -17.85 57.06 18.04
CA GLN A 550 -18.56 58.27 17.59
C GLN A 550 -19.21 59.08 18.73
N LYS A 551 -19.48 58.47 19.89
CA LYS A 551 -20.05 59.17 21.05
C LYS A 551 -19.03 59.89 21.93
N ILE A 552 -17.74 59.53 21.85
CA ILE A 552 -16.67 60.19 22.60
C ILE A 552 -16.14 61.44 21.86
N LEU A 553 -16.24 61.50 20.52
CA LEU A 553 -15.87 62.69 19.75
C LEU A 553 -16.91 63.83 19.75
N SER A 554 -18.17 63.58 20.14
CA SER A 554 -19.21 64.63 20.19
C SER A 554 -19.35 65.34 21.53
N MET A 555 -18.64 64.90 22.59
CA MET A 555 -18.71 65.50 23.94
C MET A 555 -17.49 66.35 24.32
N ALA A 556 -16.47 66.46 23.46
CA ALA A 556 -15.29 67.29 23.70
C ALA A 556 -15.34 68.69 23.03
N GLY A 557 -16.50 69.09 22.50
CA GLY A 557 -16.66 70.27 21.65
C GLY A 557 -17.50 71.43 22.19
N SER A 558 -17.80 71.51 23.49
CA SER A 558 -18.56 72.64 24.02
C SER A 558 -18.21 73.00 25.48
N SER A 559 -17.06 73.67 25.64
CA SER A 559 -16.74 74.49 26.82
C SER A 559 -15.66 75.52 26.50
N LYS A 560 -16.03 76.52 25.68
CA LYS A 560 -15.37 77.83 25.63
C LYS A 560 -16.44 78.91 25.42
N GLN A 561 -16.97 79.42 26.52
CA GLN A 561 -17.23 80.85 26.77
C GLN A 561 -17.51 81.06 28.26
#